data_AF-A0A9X2GUU3-F1
#
_entry.id   AF-A0A9X2GUU3-F1
#
_cell.length_a   1.000
_cell.length_b   1.000
_cell.length_c   1.000
_cell.angle_alpha   90.00
_cell.angle_beta   90.00
_cell.angle_gamma   90.00
#
_symmetry.space_group_name_H-M   'P 1'
#
loop_
_entity.id
_entity.type
_entity.pdbx_description
1 polymer ?
#
loop_
_entity_poly.entity_id
_entity_poly.type
_entity_poly.pdbx_seq_one_letter_code
_entity_poly.pdbx_strand_id
1 'polypeptide(L)'
;MPETTGRHVRVATTDWTDFGASATAQGTDRTKLINEFIAWYLGRPGARLPERPGSHAEPEAGQLVRVAQEIWLALAPDAKTPAERQALINDVLAWYLRRPNARSSDHLRMFRDSKSPAP
;
A
#
# COMPACT_ATOMS: atom_id res chain seq x y z
N MET A 1 -12.48 11.83 -35.04
CA MET A 1 -11.84 11.99 -33.72
C MET A 1 -12.39 13.27 -33.12
N PRO A 2 -12.91 13.28 -31.87
CA PRO A 2 -13.27 14.53 -31.22
C PRO A 2 -12.03 15.44 -31.13
N GLU A 3 -12.23 16.74 -31.24
CA GLU A 3 -11.14 17.71 -31.08
C GLU A 3 -10.64 17.71 -29.63
N THR A 4 -9.34 17.48 -29.43
CA THR A 4 -8.71 17.46 -28.11
C THR A 4 -7.60 18.49 -28.03
N THR A 5 -7.73 19.47 -27.14
CA THR A 5 -6.70 20.49 -26.86
C THR A 5 -6.06 20.21 -25.50
N GLY A 6 -4.73 20.32 -25.42
CA GLY A 6 -4.01 20.25 -24.14
C GLY A 6 -4.48 21.36 -23.18
N ARG A 7 -4.69 20.99 -21.92
CA ARG A 7 -5.04 21.94 -20.84
C ARG A 7 -3.93 21.93 -19.79
N HIS A 8 -3.51 23.12 -19.35
CA HIS A 8 -2.54 23.26 -18.28
C HIS A 8 -3.25 23.22 -16.91
N VAL A 9 -2.80 22.33 -16.05
CA VAL A 9 -3.19 22.24 -14.63
C VAL A 9 -1.95 22.34 -13.77
N ARG A 10 -2.06 23.02 -12.63
CA ARG A 10 -0.98 23.09 -11.63
C ARG A 10 -1.15 21.93 -10.66
N VAL A 11 -0.12 21.09 -10.57
CA VAL A 11 -0.07 19.91 -9.70
C VAL A 11 1.33 19.86 -9.10
N ALA A 12 1.46 19.43 -7.85
CA ALA A 12 2.77 19.22 -7.24
C ALA A 12 3.56 18.17 -8.05
N THR A 13 4.87 18.38 -8.20
CA THR A 13 5.73 17.47 -8.98
C THR A 13 5.71 16.05 -8.43
N THR A 14 5.68 15.90 -7.11
CA THR A 14 5.56 14.61 -6.41
C THR A 14 4.26 13.90 -6.82
N ASP A 15 3.13 14.58 -6.67
CA ASP A 15 1.81 14.02 -6.95
C ASP A 15 1.66 13.65 -8.43
N TRP A 16 2.20 14.46 -9.34
CA TRP A 16 2.17 14.17 -10.77
C TRP A 16 3.00 12.94 -11.16
N THR A 17 4.12 12.73 -10.45
CA THR A 17 5.01 11.59 -10.64
C THR A 17 4.33 10.32 -10.12
N ASP A 18 3.82 10.35 -8.89
CA ASP A 18 3.13 9.23 -8.24
C ASP A 18 1.86 8.82 -8.99
N PHE A 19 1.10 9.81 -9.47
CA PHE A 19 -0.07 9.56 -10.31
C PHE A 19 0.29 8.83 -11.61
N GLY A 20 1.41 9.22 -12.24
CA GLY A 20 1.90 8.55 -13.45
C GLY A 20 2.38 7.12 -13.22
N ALA A 21 3.10 6.90 -12.13
CA ALA A 21 3.55 5.55 -11.74
C ALA A 21 2.33 4.65 -11.46
N SER A 22 1.33 5.18 -10.76
CA SER A 22 0.10 4.46 -10.44
C SER A 22 -0.72 4.11 -11.69
N ALA A 23 -0.88 5.07 -12.61
CA ALA A 23 -1.58 4.85 -13.88
C ALA A 23 -0.90 3.74 -14.70
N THR A 24 0.45 3.79 -14.80
CA THR A 24 1.24 2.76 -15.48
C THR A 24 1.05 1.38 -14.84
N ALA A 25 1.05 1.30 -13.51
CA ALA A 25 0.86 0.04 -12.78
C ALA A 25 -0.52 -0.60 -13.02
N GLN A 26 -1.55 0.22 -13.28
CA GLN A 26 -2.89 -0.24 -13.66
C GLN A 26 -3.05 -0.51 -15.17
N GLY A 27 -1.97 -0.42 -15.96
CA GLY A 27 -2.04 -0.60 -17.42
C GLY A 27 -2.78 0.53 -18.14
N THR A 28 -2.82 1.73 -17.56
CA THR A 28 -3.43 2.92 -18.14
C THR A 28 -2.45 4.11 -18.14
N ASP A 29 -2.94 5.30 -18.51
CA ASP A 29 -2.15 6.53 -18.52
C ASP A 29 -2.92 7.69 -17.87
N ARG A 30 -2.18 8.76 -17.54
CA ARG A 30 -2.72 9.94 -16.87
C ARG A 30 -3.86 10.59 -17.67
N THR A 31 -3.71 10.69 -18.99
CA THR A 31 -4.65 11.37 -19.87
C THR A 31 -5.99 10.62 -19.87
N LYS A 32 -5.94 9.30 -19.97
CA LYS A 32 -7.12 8.45 -19.92
C LYS A 32 -7.85 8.57 -18.58
N LEU A 33 -7.14 8.47 -17.46
CA LEU A 33 -7.74 8.62 -16.12
C LEU A 33 -8.36 10.01 -15.91
N ILE A 34 -7.69 11.08 -16.34
CA ILE A 34 -8.23 12.45 -16.24
C ILE A 34 -9.50 12.60 -17.08
N ASN A 35 -9.50 12.08 -18.32
CA ASN A 35 -10.67 12.16 -19.19
C ASN A 35 -11.86 11.33 -18.65
N GLU A 36 -11.60 10.13 -18.13
CA GLU A 36 -12.62 9.30 -17.49
C GLU A 36 -13.19 9.97 -16.24
N PHE A 37 -12.33 10.57 -15.41
CA PHE A 37 -12.76 11.36 -14.26
C PHE A 37 -13.62 12.55 -14.67
N ILE A 38 -13.22 13.33 -15.69
CA ILE A 38 -14.01 14.46 -16.21
C ILE A 38 -15.36 13.98 -16.74
N ALA A 39 -15.38 12.89 -17.51
CA ALA A 39 -16.61 12.33 -18.05
C ALA A 39 -17.58 11.89 -16.95
N TRP A 40 -17.06 11.24 -15.90
CA TRP A 40 -17.83 10.86 -14.72
C TRP A 40 -18.34 12.09 -13.95
N TYR A 41 -17.48 13.09 -13.71
CA TYR A 41 -17.82 14.31 -12.99
C TYR A 41 -18.93 15.11 -13.69
N LEU A 42 -18.96 15.08 -15.03
CA LEU A 42 -20.00 15.72 -15.84
C LEU A 42 -21.26 14.84 -16.03
N GLY A 43 -21.30 13.63 -15.47
CA GLY A 43 -22.43 12.71 -15.62
C GLY A 43 -22.67 12.26 -17.06
N ARG A 44 -21.62 12.11 -17.88
CA ARG A 44 -21.77 11.68 -19.28
C ARG A 44 -22.34 10.25 -19.36
N PRO A 45 -23.18 9.94 -20.36
CA PRO A 45 -23.74 8.60 -20.50
C PRO A 45 -22.66 7.51 -20.54
N GLY A 46 -22.77 6.51 -19.65
CA GLY A 46 -21.84 5.40 -19.55
C GLY A 46 -20.51 5.69 -18.84
N ALA A 47 -20.27 6.93 -18.40
CA ALA A 47 -19.05 7.26 -17.67
C ALA A 47 -19.05 6.63 -16.27
N ARG A 48 -17.87 6.16 -15.84
CA ARG A 48 -17.65 5.52 -14.53
C ARG A 48 -16.48 6.19 -13.82
N LEU A 49 -16.55 6.26 -12.50
CA LEU A 49 -15.43 6.74 -11.68
C LEU A 49 -14.22 5.81 -11.91
N PRO A 50 -13.03 6.34 -12.24
CA PRO A 50 -11.84 5.50 -12.38
C PRO A 50 -11.50 4.77 -11.10
N GLU A 51 -11.01 3.54 -11.22
CA GLU A 51 -10.64 2.73 -10.07
C GLU A 51 -9.37 3.27 -9.39
N ARG A 52 -9.45 3.48 -8.08
CA ARG A 52 -8.28 3.94 -7.30
C ARG A 52 -7.26 2.79 -7.18
N PRO A 53 -5.98 3.02 -7.50
CA PRO A 53 -4.93 2.05 -7.21
C PRO A 53 -4.95 1.68 -5.72
N GLY A 54 -5.18 0.40 -5.41
CA GLY A 54 -5.30 -0.12 -4.04
C GLY A 54 -6.72 -0.38 -3.52
N SER A 55 -7.77 -0.30 -4.34
CA SER A 55 -9.12 -0.78 -3.96
C SER A 55 -9.30 -2.30 -4.02
N HIS A 56 -8.35 -3.03 -4.61
CA HIS A 56 -8.09 -4.40 -4.17
C HIS A 56 -7.32 -4.33 -2.87
N ALA A 57 -7.92 -4.83 -1.80
CA ALA A 57 -7.18 -5.13 -0.59
C ALA A 57 -5.89 -5.88 -0.95
N GLU A 58 -4.76 -5.32 -0.46
CA GLU A 58 -3.50 -6.00 -0.17
C GLU A 58 -2.34 -5.94 -1.21
N PRO A 59 -1.66 -4.78 -1.28
CA PRO A 59 -0.21 -4.73 -1.46
C PRO A 59 0.54 -4.33 -0.17
N GLU A 60 -0.12 -3.69 0.80
CA GLU A 60 0.52 -3.32 2.08
C GLU A 60 0.77 -4.53 2.98
N ALA A 61 -0.14 -5.50 3.09
CA ALA A 61 0.15 -6.68 3.91
C ALA A 61 1.15 -7.62 3.24
N GLY A 62 1.23 -7.68 1.91
CA GLY A 62 2.30 -8.41 1.22
C GLY A 62 3.68 -7.80 1.52
N GLN A 63 3.78 -6.47 1.55
CA GLN A 63 5.00 -5.77 1.91
C GLN A 63 5.31 -5.88 3.41
N LEU A 64 4.29 -5.83 4.28
CA LEU A 64 4.46 -6.04 5.72
C LEU A 64 4.79 -7.50 6.07
N VAL A 65 4.25 -8.48 5.34
CA VAL A 65 4.60 -9.90 5.46
C VAL A 65 6.03 -10.12 5.02
N ARG A 66 6.47 -9.47 3.93
CA ARG A 66 7.86 -9.53 3.47
C ARG A 66 8.83 -8.84 4.44
N VAL A 67 8.49 -7.65 4.93
CA VAL A 67 9.26 -6.94 5.96
C VAL A 67 9.27 -7.73 7.27
N ALA A 68 8.15 -8.33 7.65
CA ALA A 68 8.08 -9.22 8.80
C ALA A 68 8.94 -10.47 8.58
N GLN A 69 8.97 -11.08 7.40
CA GLN A 69 9.84 -12.22 7.06
C GLN A 69 11.33 -11.85 7.05
N GLU A 70 11.69 -10.70 6.47
CA GLU A 70 13.07 -10.20 6.41
C GLU A 70 13.59 -9.80 7.80
N ILE A 71 12.72 -9.24 8.65
CA ILE A 71 13.02 -8.94 10.06
C ILE A 71 13.01 -10.22 10.92
N TRP A 72 12.17 -11.22 10.59
CA TRP A 72 12.09 -12.48 11.32
C TRP A 72 13.39 -13.29 11.24
N LEU A 73 14.14 -13.24 10.13
CA LEU A 73 15.49 -13.80 10.01
C LEU A 73 16.49 -13.19 11.02
N ALA A 74 16.24 -11.98 11.50
CA ALA A 74 17.10 -11.28 12.44
C ALA A 74 16.66 -11.43 13.91
N LEU A 75 15.42 -11.82 14.20
CA LEU A 75 14.82 -11.66 15.54
C LEU A 75 14.40 -12.96 16.25
N ALA A 76 14.32 -14.10 15.58
CA ALA A 76 13.93 -15.36 16.23
C ALA A 76 14.68 -16.58 15.65
N PRO A 77 15.98 -16.76 15.98
CA PRO A 77 16.74 -17.95 15.57
C PRO A 77 16.21 -19.26 16.17
N ASP A 78 15.37 -19.19 17.22
CA ASP A 78 15.00 -20.33 18.07
C ASP A 78 13.60 -20.92 17.77
N ALA A 79 12.79 -20.27 16.94
CA ALA A 79 11.49 -20.80 16.51
C ALA A 79 11.69 -21.90 15.46
N LYS A 80 11.83 -23.14 15.93
CA LYS A 80 12.27 -24.28 15.11
C LYS A 80 11.13 -24.92 14.31
N THR A 81 9.89 -24.80 14.76
CA THR A 81 8.75 -25.48 14.13
C THR A 81 7.88 -24.55 13.26
N PRO A 82 7.12 -25.09 12.28
CA PRO A 82 6.14 -24.30 11.52
C PRO A 82 5.01 -23.72 12.38
N ALA A 83 4.59 -24.42 13.45
CA ALA A 83 3.51 -23.99 14.32
C ALA A 83 3.92 -22.79 15.21
N GLU A 84 5.12 -22.83 15.78
CA GLU A 84 5.68 -21.69 16.54
C GLU A 84 5.84 -20.45 15.65
N ARG A 85 6.27 -20.66 14.39
CA ARG A 85 6.34 -19.60 13.38
C ARG A 85 4.97 -18.96 13.13
N GLN A 86 3.94 -19.78 12.94
CA GLN A 86 2.60 -19.30 12.66
C GLN A 86 1.99 -18.54 13.86
N ALA A 87 2.21 -19.03 15.07
CA ALA A 87 1.77 -18.34 16.30
C ALA A 87 2.41 -16.95 16.44
N LEU A 88 3.70 -16.83 16.11
CA LEU A 88 4.41 -15.56 16.16
C LEU A 88 3.94 -14.57 15.08
N ILE A 89 3.68 -15.06 13.85
CA ILE A 89 3.08 -14.25 12.77
C ILE A 89 1.73 -13.68 13.22
N ASN A 90 0.90 -14.52 13.82
CA ASN A 90 -0.42 -14.10 14.33
C ASN A 90 -0.28 -13.04 15.43
N ASP A 91 0.72 -13.15 16.31
CA ASP A 91 1.02 -12.17 17.35
C ASP A 91 1.43 -10.80 16.78
N VAL A 92 2.29 -10.79 15.75
CA VAL A 92 2.72 -9.57 15.04
C VAL A 92 1.54 -8.90 14.35
N LEU A 93 0.73 -9.68 13.64
CA LEU A 93 -0.47 -9.19 12.97
C LEU A 93 -1.47 -8.62 13.98
N ALA A 94 -1.73 -9.31 15.09
CA ALA A 94 -2.60 -8.83 16.15
C ALA A 94 -2.08 -7.54 16.81
N TRP A 95 -0.76 -7.40 16.97
CA TRP A 95 -0.17 -6.15 17.46
C TRP A 95 -0.31 -5.00 16.46
N TYR A 96 -0.09 -5.25 15.17
CA TYR A 96 -0.22 -4.28 14.10
C TYR A 96 -1.66 -3.77 13.94
N LEU A 97 -2.63 -4.68 13.94
CA LEU A 97 -4.07 -4.35 13.85
C LEU A 97 -4.55 -3.48 15.01
N ARG A 98 -3.92 -3.56 16.19
CA ARG A 98 -4.22 -2.70 17.34
C ARG A 98 -3.57 -1.31 17.25
N ARG A 99 -2.66 -1.07 16.30
CA ARG A 99 -1.93 0.19 16.12
C ARG A 99 -1.86 0.57 14.63
N PRO A 100 -2.95 1.08 14.03
CA PRO A 100 -3.04 1.32 12.58
C PRO A 100 -2.05 2.36 12.00
N ASN A 101 -1.37 3.11 12.88
CA ASN A 101 -0.36 4.11 12.52
C ASN A 101 1.09 3.60 12.67
N ALA A 102 1.28 2.36 13.14
CA ALA A 102 2.59 1.78 13.37
C ALA A 102 3.20 1.22 12.07
N ARG A 103 3.61 2.10 11.15
CA ARG A 103 3.98 1.74 9.76
C ARG A 103 5.47 1.80 9.42
N SER A 104 6.35 1.80 10.42
CA SER A 104 7.81 1.95 10.21
C SER A 104 8.62 0.83 10.87
N SER A 105 9.86 0.66 10.41
CA SER A 105 10.86 -0.24 11.01
C SER A 105 11.09 0.03 12.50
N ASP A 106 10.93 1.28 12.95
CA ASP A 106 11.05 1.65 14.36
C ASP A 106 9.92 1.05 15.21
N HIS A 107 8.70 0.96 14.69
CA HIS A 107 7.58 0.34 15.38
C HIS A 107 7.79 -1.18 15.56
N LEU A 108 8.42 -1.84 14.60
CA LEU A 108 8.75 -3.27 14.70
C LEU A 108 9.85 -3.54 15.73
N ARG A 109 10.81 -2.62 15.91
CA ARG A 109 11.78 -2.68 17.02
C ARG A 109 11.08 -2.55 18.38
N MET A 110 10.12 -1.65 18.51
CA MET A 110 9.34 -1.51 19.75
C MET A 110 8.53 -2.78 20.09
N PHE A 111 7.96 -3.45 19.08
CA PHE A 111 7.29 -4.74 19.29
C PHE A 111 8.25 -5.79 19.82
N ARG A 112 9.43 -5.93 19.19
CA ARG A 112 10.49 -6.84 19.65
C ARG A 112 10.86 -6.56 21.11
N ASP A 113 11.14 -5.31 21.44
CA ASP A 113 11.58 -4.92 22.77
C ASP A 113 10.45 -5.14 23.82
N SER A 114 9.17 -5.12 23.41
CA SER A 114 8.03 -5.48 24.27
C SER A 114 7.86 -6.99 24.50
N LYS A 115 8.53 -7.83 23.70
CA LYS A 115 8.52 -9.29 23.79
C LYS A 115 9.82 -9.84 24.40
N SER A 116 10.90 -9.05 24.44
CA SER A 116 12.10 -9.37 25.21
C SER A 116 11.77 -9.33 26.70
N PRO A 117 12.09 -10.39 27.48
CA PRO A 117 12.01 -10.30 28.93
C PRO A 117 12.95 -9.18 29.42
N ALA A 118 12.49 -8.35 30.35
CA ALA A 118 13.32 -7.37 31.03
C ALA A 118 14.54 -8.07 31.67
N PRO A 119 15.72 -7.41 31.72
CA PRO A 119 16.93 -7.99 32.29
C PRO A 119 16.78 -8.38 33.75
#